data_AF-A0A0F9PYB7-F1
#
_entry.id   AF-A0A0F9PYB7-F1
#
_cell.length_a   1.000
_cell.length_b   1.000
_cell.length_c   1.000
_cell.angle_alpha   90.00
_cell.angle_beta   90.00
_cell.angle_gamma   90.00
#
_symmetry.space_group_name_H-M   'P 1'
#
loop_
_entity.id
_entity.type
_entity.pdbx_description
1 polymer ?
#
loop_
_entity_poly.entity_id
_entity_poly.type
_entity_poly.pdbx_seq_one_letter_code
_entity_poly.pdbx_strand_id
1 'polypeptide(L)' 'MKLHELSDNEGATKKRKRVGRGPGSGTGKMGGRGIKGQKSRSGVAING' A
#
# COMPACT_ATOMS: atom_id res chain seq x y z
N MET A 1 5.26 22.01 -26.15
CA MET A 1 5.81 21.00 -25.24
C MET A 1 6.66 20.03 -26.03
N LYS A 2 7.94 19.94 -25.68
CA LYS A 2 8.85 18.88 -26.12
C LYS A 2 8.68 17.68 -25.18
N LEU A 3 9.13 16.50 -25.61
CA LEU A 3 8.97 15.26 -24.83
C LEU A 3 9.57 15.32 -23.41
N HIS A 4 10.61 16.13 -23.18
CA HIS A 4 11.24 16.30 -21.87
C HIS A 4 10.53 17.31 -20.94
N GLU A 5 9.51 18.00 -21.44
CA GLU A 5 8.75 19.02 -20.69
C GLU A 5 7.38 18.48 -20.25
N LEU A 6 7.10 17.20 -20.51
CA LEU A 6 5.85 16.57 -20.13
C LEU A 6 5.81 16.41 -18.60
N SER A 7 4.83 17.06 -17.98
CA SER A 7 4.47 16.84 -16.58
C SER A 7 2.99 16.54 -16.47
N ASP A 8 2.63 15.70 -15.50
CA ASP A 8 1.24 15.47 -15.15
C ASP A 8 0.61 16.73 -14.54
N ASN A 9 -0.72 16.85 -14.65
CA ASN A 9 -1.47 17.86 -13.89
C ASN A 9 -1.29 17.62 -12.38
N GLU A 10 -1.32 18.68 -11.58
CA GLU A 10 -1.20 18.56 -10.13
C GLU A 10 -2.26 17.60 -9.56
N GLY A 11 -1.80 16.56 -8.86
CA GLY A 11 -2.67 15.55 -8.26
C GLY A 11 -3.17 14.45 -9.19
N ALA A 12 -2.79 14.43 -10.48
CA ALA A 12 -3.21 13.39 -11.42
C ALA A 12 -2.77 11.98 -10.98
N THR A 13 -1.61 11.87 -10.32
CA THR A 13 -1.10 10.59 -9.81
C THR A 13 -0.72 10.66 -8.33
N LYS A 14 -0.95 9.56 -7.60
CA LYS A 14 -0.55 9.39 -6.20
C LYS A 14 0.39 8.20 -6.07
N LYS A 15 1.45 8.36 -5.27
CA LYS A 15 2.39 7.26 -5.00
C LYS A 15 1.68 6.15 -4.22
N ARG A 16 1.71 4.92 -4.75
CA ARG A 16 1.16 3.75 -4.06
C ARG A 16 1.98 3.41 -2.82
N LYS A 17 1.30 3.09 -1.73
CA LYS A 17 1.94 2.54 -0.52
C LYS A 17 2.39 1.10 -0.76
N ARG A 18 3.66 0.80 -0.48
CA ARG A 18 4.23 -0.56 -0.54
C ARG A 18 4.24 -1.17 0.86
N VAL A 19 3.41 -2.19 1.06
CA VAL A 19 3.25 -2.91 2.33
C VAL A 19 4.44 -3.84 2.58
N GLY A 20 4.85 -4.02 3.84
CA GLY A 20 5.91 -4.96 4.21
C GLY A 20 7.32 -4.50 3.81
N ARG A 21 7.62 -3.19 3.96
CA ARG A 21 8.94 -2.60 3.61
C ARG A 21 9.64 -2.02 4.84
N GLY A 22 9.72 -2.81 5.91
CA GLY A 22 10.40 -2.44 7.16
C GLY A 22 9.54 -1.61 8.12
N PRO A 23 9.96 -1.50 9.41
CA PRO A 23 9.17 -0.85 10.46
C PRO A 23 8.90 0.64 10.19
N GLY A 24 9.88 1.36 9.63
CA GLY A 24 9.72 2.79 9.28
C GLY A 24 8.66 3.08 8.22
N SER A 25 8.18 2.06 7.49
CA SER A 25 7.09 2.23 6.51
C SER A 25 5.69 2.33 7.13
N GLY A 26 5.56 2.15 8.45
CA GLY A 26 4.27 2.09 9.17
C GLY A 26 3.40 0.86 8.83
N THR A 27 3.81 0.05 7.85
CA THR A 27 3.14 -1.21 7.45
C THR A 27 4.14 -2.34 7.29
N GLY A 28 5.22 -2.31 8.07
CA GLY A 28 6.30 -3.31 8.01
C GLY A 28 5.87 -4.65 8.58
N LYS A 29 5.94 -4.77 9.90
CA LYS A 29 5.88 -6.07 10.61
C LYS A 29 4.62 -6.88 10.33
N MET A 30 3.44 -6.25 10.45
CA MET A 30 2.14 -6.93 10.27
C MET A 30 1.47 -6.62 8.92
N GLY A 31 2.10 -5.81 8.06
CA GLY A 31 1.46 -5.38 6.82
C GLY A 31 0.13 -4.62 7.00
N GLY A 32 -0.11 -4.06 8.18
CA GLY A 32 -1.39 -3.43 8.54
C GLY A 32 -2.52 -4.40 8.93
N ARG A 33 -2.26 -5.71 9.02
CA ARG A 33 -3.30 -6.75 9.25
C ARG A 33 -3.50 -7.15 10.72
N GLY A 34 -2.72 -6.59 11.64
CA GLY A 34 -2.73 -7.00 13.06
C GLY A 34 -1.97 -8.30 13.34
N ILE A 35 -1.90 -8.69 14.62
CA ILE A 35 -1.08 -9.84 15.09
C ILE A 35 -1.84 -11.16 14.99
N LYS A 36 -3.07 -11.16 15.49
CA LYS A 36 -3.95 -12.32 15.58
C LYS A 36 -5.31 -11.91 15.01
N GLY A 37 -6.07 -12.91 14.58
CA GLY A 37 -7.39 -12.71 13.99
C GLY A 37 -7.50 -13.45 12.66
N GLN A 38 -8.72 -13.85 12.34
CA GLN A 38 -9.03 -14.61 11.13
C GLN A 38 -8.59 -13.86 9.86
N LYS A 39 -8.83 -12.54 9.80
CA LYS A 39 -8.41 -11.64 8.69
C LYS A 39 -6.90 -11.40 8.59
N SER A 40 -6.12 -11.75 9.62
CA SER A 40 -4.67 -11.66 9.56
C SER A 40 -4.05 -12.87 8.83
N ARG A 41 -4.84 -13.92 8.57
CA ARG A 41 -4.43 -15.14 7.86
C ARG A 41 -4.77 -15.04 6.37
N SER A 42 -4.04 -15.78 5.54
CA SER A 42 -4.29 -15.83 4.09
C SER A 42 -5.57 -16.62 3.78
N GLY A 43 -6.33 -16.15 2.80
CA GLY A 43 -7.46 -16.90 2.25
C GLY A 43 -8.71 -16.93 3.12
N VAL A 44 -8.80 -16.09 4.16
CA VAL A 44 -9.96 -16.08 5.05
C VAL A 44 -10.73 -14.76 4.99
N ALA A 45 -12.02 -14.85 4.67
CA ALA A 45 -13.00 -13.78 4.78
C ALA A 45 -14.01 -14.14 5.89
N ILE A 46 -14.35 -13.19 6.75
CA ILE A 46 -15.30 -13.43 7.87
C ILE A 46 -16.74 -13.54 7.36
N ASN A 47 -17.06 -12.93 6.20
CA ASN A 47 -18.43 -12.91 5.66
C ASN A 47 -18.57 -13.39 4.20
N GLY A 48 -17.49 -13.85 3.54
CA GLY A 48 -17.52 -14.09 2.09
C GLY A 48 -17.58 -12.78 1.30
#